data_AF-A0A959C635-F1
#
_entry.id   AF-A0A959C635-F1
#
_cell.length_a   1.000
_cell.length_b   1.000
_cell.length_c   1.000
_cell.angle_alpha   90.00
_cell.angle_beta   90.00
_cell.angle_gamma   90.00
#
_symmetry.space_group_name_H-M   'P 1'
#
loop_
_entity.id
_entity.type
_entity.pdbx_description
1 polymer ?
#
loop_
_entity_poly.entity_id
_entity_poly.type
_entity_poly.pdbx_seq_one_letter_code
_entity_poly.pdbx_strand_id
1 'polypeptide(L)'
;MDSPLQHSRYPGIRAFERSETAQFFGRQRETQELFSMVKVKPLTVLFAKSGIGKTSLINAGLGPLLEQNGYLPIKIRLQDTALSPVETVKKVLEHRLNRDLLKRYGQAPFSLWEYLRACNFESGSGEAQVPVLVFDQFEELFNHPRDAQLALTLALADLINDRLPDAVQARFRSFPRQERSDEMLHWFSPQKIRVLFAIRTDRMGELDRLKQHIPTVLHDRFYLRPLGEAEAREAIVQPAALREGNYQTAPFGYSEAAL
;
A
#
# COMPACT_ATOMS: atom_id res chain seq x y z
N MET A 1 -17.82 -8.15 32.48
CA MET A 1 -18.29 -8.50 31.14
C MET A 1 -18.24 -7.23 30.33
N ASP A 2 -17.20 -7.03 29.53
CA ASP A 2 -17.10 -5.84 28.68
C ASP A 2 -18.16 -5.94 27.59
N SER A 3 -19.09 -4.99 27.58
CA SER A 3 -20.07 -4.84 26.51
C SER A 3 -19.31 -4.64 25.19
N PRO A 4 -19.66 -5.33 24.09
CA PRO A 4 -18.91 -5.19 22.83
C PRO A 4 -18.94 -3.71 22.41
N LEU A 5 -17.74 -3.14 22.16
CA LEU A 5 -17.58 -1.73 21.80
C LEU A 5 -18.51 -1.37 20.63
N GLN A 6 -19.47 -0.49 20.88
CA GLN A 6 -20.39 -0.01 19.85
C GLN A 6 -19.70 1.00 18.96
N HIS A 7 -19.78 0.80 17.64
CA HIS A 7 -19.16 1.66 16.64
C HIS A 7 -20.09 2.81 16.23
N SER A 8 -19.52 3.98 15.97
CA SER A 8 -20.24 5.08 15.32
C SER A 8 -20.42 4.76 13.84
N ARG A 9 -21.61 5.04 13.29
CA ARG A 9 -21.91 4.92 11.85
C ARG A 9 -21.10 5.90 10.99
N TYR A 10 -20.64 6.99 11.61
CA TYR A 10 -19.78 7.99 10.98
C TYR A 10 -18.55 8.19 11.86
N PRO A 11 -17.33 7.91 11.36
CA PRO A 11 -16.09 8.06 12.13
C PRO A 11 -15.66 9.53 12.30
N GLY A 12 -16.40 10.48 11.72
CA GLY A 12 -16.10 11.91 11.76
C GLY A 12 -14.84 12.23 10.96
N ILE A 13 -13.88 12.88 11.61
CA ILE A 13 -12.58 13.24 10.99
C ILE A 13 -11.60 12.07 10.88
N ARG A 14 -11.85 10.97 11.62
CA ARG A 14 -11.01 9.78 11.56
C ARG A 14 -11.23 9.08 10.22
N ALA A 15 -10.17 8.53 9.64
CA ALA A 15 -10.30 7.71 8.45
C ALA A 15 -11.05 6.40 8.78
N PHE A 16 -11.86 5.91 7.85
CA PHE A 16 -12.46 4.58 7.99
C PHE A 16 -11.36 3.51 8.07
N GLU A 17 -11.58 2.49 8.88
CA GLU A 17 -10.73 1.31 9.02
C GLU A 17 -11.20 0.18 8.11
N ARG A 18 -10.31 -0.80 7.91
CA ARG A 18 -10.59 -2.00 7.11
C ARG A 18 -11.86 -2.74 7.58
N SER A 19 -12.07 -2.85 8.89
CA SER A 19 -13.26 -3.47 9.50
C SER A 19 -14.55 -2.71 9.21
N GLU A 20 -14.48 -1.45 8.79
CA GLU A 20 -15.63 -0.56 8.58
C GLU A 20 -16.05 -0.48 7.10
N THR A 21 -15.59 -1.43 6.27
CA THR A 21 -15.93 -1.54 4.83
C THR A 21 -17.44 -1.46 4.59
N ALA A 22 -18.24 -2.13 5.44
CA ALA A 22 -19.70 -2.15 5.32
C ALA A 22 -20.37 -0.78 5.51
N GLN A 23 -19.65 0.20 6.09
CA GLN A 23 -20.11 1.57 6.33
C GLN A 23 -19.52 2.56 5.31
N PHE A 24 -18.63 2.12 4.43
CA PHE A 24 -17.89 2.98 3.53
C PHE A 24 -18.61 3.10 2.18
N PHE A 25 -19.47 4.12 2.05
CA PHE A 25 -20.28 4.39 0.85
C PHE A 25 -19.84 5.64 0.08
N GLY A 26 -20.35 5.78 -1.15
CA GLY A 26 -20.09 6.92 -2.04
C GLY A 26 -18.73 6.89 -2.74
N ARG A 27 -17.96 5.81 -2.60
CA ARG A 27 -16.60 5.68 -3.18
C ARG A 27 -16.37 4.36 -3.91
N GLN A 28 -17.45 3.66 -4.25
CA GLN A 28 -17.38 2.37 -4.92
C GLN A 28 -16.70 2.48 -6.28
N ARG A 29 -17.05 3.52 -7.06
CA ARG A 29 -16.48 3.75 -8.38
C ARG A 29 -14.97 4.00 -8.30
N GLU A 30 -14.52 4.95 -7.48
CA GLU A 30 -13.10 5.28 -7.36
C GLU A 30 -12.30 4.12 -6.76
N THR A 31 -12.91 3.34 -5.87
CA THR A 31 -12.30 2.11 -5.33
C THR A 31 -12.01 1.11 -6.45
N GLN A 32 -13.00 0.85 -7.32
CA GLN A 32 -12.86 -0.08 -8.44
C GLN A 32 -11.88 0.42 -9.52
N GLU A 33 -11.93 1.71 -9.85
CA GLU A 33 -11.00 2.33 -10.80
C GLU A 33 -9.55 2.27 -10.27
N LEU A 34 -9.33 2.63 -9.00
CA LEU A 34 -8.03 2.56 -8.37
C LEU A 34 -7.50 1.12 -8.26
N PHE A 35 -8.36 0.17 -7.89
CA PHE A 35 -8.01 -1.26 -7.87
C PHE A 35 -7.57 -1.75 -9.25
N SER A 36 -8.31 -1.38 -10.30
CA SER A 36 -7.97 -1.73 -11.68
C SER A 36 -6.59 -1.20 -12.10
N MET A 37 -6.24 0.02 -11.68
CA MET A 37 -4.91 0.58 -11.89
C MET A 37 -3.82 -0.20 -11.13
N VAL A 38 -4.00 -0.43 -9.83
CA VAL A 38 -3.03 -1.15 -8.98
C VAL A 38 -2.81 -2.60 -9.47
N LYS A 39 -3.87 -3.25 -9.97
CA LYS A 39 -3.79 -4.61 -10.52
C LYS A 39 -2.82 -4.67 -11.71
N VAL A 40 -2.90 -3.68 -12.61
CA VAL A 40 -2.18 -3.67 -13.88
C VAL A 40 -0.80 -3.03 -13.76
N LYS A 41 -0.69 -1.91 -13.04
CA LYS A 41 0.50 -1.05 -13.02
C LYS A 41 1.45 -1.44 -11.87
N PRO A 42 2.76 -1.56 -12.11
CA PRO A 42 3.74 -1.80 -11.02
C PRO A 42 3.73 -0.70 -9.95
N LEU A 43 3.53 0.55 -10.37
CA LEU A 43 3.38 1.72 -9.51
C LEU A 43 2.10 2.47 -9.87
N THR A 44 1.31 2.85 -8.87
CA THR A 44 0.19 3.79 -9.01
C THR A 44 0.38 4.94 -8.03
N VAL A 45 0.07 6.17 -8.45
CA VAL A 45 0.11 7.35 -7.57
C VAL A 45 -1.31 7.86 -7.33
N LEU A 46 -1.82 7.66 -6.13
CA LEU A 46 -3.07 8.23 -5.65
C LEU A 46 -2.80 9.61 -5.04
N PHE A 47 -3.47 10.64 -5.56
CA PHE A 47 -3.34 11.98 -5.00
C PHE A 47 -4.69 12.62 -4.73
N ALA A 48 -4.76 13.45 -3.70
CA ALA A 48 -5.98 14.13 -3.27
C ALA A 48 -5.65 15.38 -2.47
N LYS A 49 -6.59 16.34 -2.39
CA LYS A 49 -6.50 17.41 -1.38
C LYS A 49 -6.59 16.81 0.03
N SER A 50 -6.11 17.53 1.03
CA SER A 50 -6.28 17.11 2.43
C SER A 50 -7.77 16.98 2.78
N GLY A 51 -8.12 16.00 3.61
CA GLY A 51 -9.50 15.78 4.08
C GLY A 51 -10.46 15.10 3.09
N ILE A 52 -10.05 14.78 1.86
CA ILE A 52 -10.94 14.16 0.85
C ILE A 52 -11.26 12.67 1.12
N GLY A 53 -10.62 12.06 2.13
CA GLY A 53 -10.82 10.66 2.49
C GLY A 53 -9.85 9.68 1.84
N LYS A 54 -8.65 10.13 1.44
CA LYS A 54 -7.60 9.28 0.83
C LYS A 54 -7.28 8.04 1.66
N THR A 55 -7.04 8.21 2.96
CA THR A 55 -6.74 7.10 3.86
C THR A 55 -7.96 6.20 4.07
N SER A 56 -9.18 6.75 4.12
CA SER A 56 -10.41 5.95 4.18
C SER A 56 -10.59 5.08 2.94
N LEU A 57 -10.39 5.66 1.74
CA LEU A 57 -10.45 4.94 0.47
C LEU A 57 -9.45 3.77 0.44
N ILE A 58 -8.22 4.01 0.90
CA ILE A 58 -7.18 2.97 0.99
C ILE A 58 -7.59 1.86 1.95
N ASN A 59 -7.99 2.22 3.17
CA ASN A 59 -8.21 1.27 4.26
C ASN A 59 -9.49 0.47 4.09
N ALA A 60 -10.61 1.14 3.80
CA ALA A 60 -11.96 0.57 3.83
C ALA A 60 -12.52 0.26 2.44
N GLY A 61 -11.96 0.83 1.38
CA GLY A 61 -12.32 0.51 0.00
C GLY A 61 -11.32 -0.45 -0.64
N LEU A 62 -10.13 0.07 -0.94
CA LEU A 62 -9.11 -0.61 -1.73
C LEU A 62 -8.54 -1.85 -1.02
N GLY A 63 -8.17 -1.75 0.25
CA GLY A 63 -7.56 -2.84 1.01
C GLY A 63 -8.38 -4.15 1.00
N PRO A 64 -9.65 -4.13 1.42
CA PRO A 64 -10.54 -5.28 1.35
C PRO A 64 -10.69 -5.84 -0.07
N LEU A 65 -10.83 -4.95 -1.07
CA LEU A 65 -10.96 -5.36 -2.46
C LEU A 65 -9.67 -6.04 -2.99
N LEU A 66 -8.50 -5.56 -2.60
CA LEU A 66 -7.20 -6.18 -2.89
C LEU A 66 -7.15 -7.61 -2.31
N GLU A 67 -7.49 -7.75 -1.03
CA GLU A 67 -7.45 -9.04 -0.33
C GLU A 67 -8.37 -10.09 -0.95
N GLN A 68 -9.60 -9.70 -1.31
CA GLN A 68 -10.56 -10.55 -2.01
C GLN A 68 -10.07 -11.03 -3.38
N ASN A 69 -9.04 -10.40 -3.93
CA ASN A 69 -8.49 -10.68 -5.26
C ASN A 69 -7.05 -11.22 -5.21
N GLY A 70 -6.61 -11.79 -4.09
CA GLY A 70 -5.29 -12.41 -3.96
C GLY A 70 -4.13 -11.44 -3.82
N TYR A 71 -4.39 -10.20 -3.40
CA TYR A 71 -3.37 -9.21 -3.08
C TYR A 71 -3.25 -9.02 -1.56
N LEU A 72 -2.10 -8.54 -1.12
CA LEU A 72 -1.82 -8.29 0.28
C LEU A 72 -1.39 -6.83 0.48
N PRO A 73 -2.28 -5.94 0.96
CA PRO A 73 -1.91 -4.56 1.25
C PRO A 73 -0.99 -4.48 2.47
N ILE A 74 0.18 -3.86 2.30
CA ILE A 74 1.18 -3.62 3.35
C ILE A 74 1.31 -2.11 3.51
N LYS A 75 0.71 -1.58 4.57
CA LYS A 75 0.69 -0.14 4.84
C LYS A 75 2.03 0.33 5.41
N ILE A 76 2.57 1.39 4.83
CA ILE A 76 3.86 1.99 5.20
C ILE A 76 3.67 3.49 5.44
N ARG A 77 4.29 4.00 6.52
CA ARG A 77 4.39 5.42 6.87
C ARG A 77 5.85 5.74 7.15
N LEU A 78 6.33 6.88 6.65
CA LEU A 78 7.73 7.31 6.74
C LEU A 78 7.91 8.47 7.72
N GLN A 79 7.00 8.60 8.68
CA GLN A 79 6.94 9.68 9.66
C GLN A 79 8.12 9.74 10.65
N ASP A 80 8.74 8.60 10.95
CA ASP A 80 9.87 8.52 11.88
C ASP A 80 11.17 8.83 11.13
N THR A 81 11.71 10.03 11.33
CA THR A 81 12.96 10.49 10.71
C THR A 81 14.23 10.02 11.42
N ALA A 82 14.11 9.34 12.57
CA ALA A 82 15.25 8.72 13.24
C ALA A 82 15.65 7.39 12.57
N LEU A 83 14.71 6.72 11.90
CA LEU A 83 14.97 5.56 11.05
C LEU A 83 15.11 5.99 9.59
N SER A 84 16.03 5.38 8.85
CA SER A 84 16.07 5.58 7.40
C SER A 84 14.80 5.00 6.76
N PRO A 85 14.29 5.58 5.66
CA PRO A 85 13.08 5.08 5.02
C PRO A 85 13.16 3.62 4.58
N VAL A 86 14.36 3.16 4.16
CA VAL A 86 14.60 1.76 3.81
C VAL A 86 14.42 0.86 5.04
N GLU A 87 14.99 1.23 6.18
CA GLU A 87 14.85 0.47 7.42
C GLU A 87 13.41 0.49 7.94
N THR A 88 12.67 1.59 7.75
CA THR A 88 11.23 1.63 8.05
C THR A 88 10.46 0.58 7.25
N VAL A 89 10.72 0.46 5.94
CA VAL A 89 10.07 -0.58 5.11
C VAL A 89 10.46 -1.97 5.58
N LYS A 90 11.75 -2.23 5.84
CA LYS A 90 12.21 -3.53 6.36
C LYS A 90 11.55 -3.90 7.69
N LYS A 91 11.44 -2.94 8.61
CA LYS A 91 10.77 -3.12 9.91
C LYS A 91 9.30 -3.49 9.76
N VAL A 92 8.58 -2.89 8.79
CA VAL A 92 7.18 -3.27 8.48
C VAL A 92 7.10 -4.69 7.95
N LEU A 93 8.08 -5.12 7.15
CA LEU A 93 8.15 -6.46 6.55
C LEU A 93 8.64 -7.54 7.53
N GLU A 94 9.22 -7.16 8.66
CA GLU A 94 9.91 -8.06 9.59
C GLU A 94 9.06 -9.25 10.05
N HIS A 95 7.75 -9.06 10.26
CA HIS A 95 6.83 -10.13 10.69
C HIS A 95 6.60 -11.21 9.61
N ARG A 96 6.99 -10.94 8.36
CA ARG A 96 6.86 -11.85 7.22
C ARG A 96 8.19 -12.46 6.82
N LEU A 97 9.28 -12.02 7.42
CA LEU A 97 10.62 -12.35 7.00
C LEU A 97 11.00 -13.78 7.38
N ASN A 98 11.35 -14.59 6.39
CA ASN A 98 12.07 -15.84 6.60
C ASN A 98 13.57 -15.54 6.77
N ARG A 99 14.01 -15.44 8.03
CA ARG A 99 15.40 -15.11 8.38
C ARG A 99 16.41 -16.15 7.91
N ASP A 100 16.03 -17.42 7.88
CA ASP A 100 16.93 -18.49 7.44
C ASP A 100 17.16 -18.42 5.94
N LEU A 101 16.10 -18.14 5.17
CA LEU A 101 16.21 -17.92 3.73
C LEU A 101 17.06 -16.68 3.42
N LEU A 102 16.83 -15.57 4.13
CA LEU A 102 17.61 -14.34 3.96
C LEU A 102 19.10 -14.56 4.26
N LYS A 103 19.43 -15.28 5.35
CA LYS A 103 20.82 -15.59 5.70
C LYS A 103 21.49 -16.55 4.72
N ARG A 104 20.72 -17.47 4.13
CA ARG A 104 21.24 -18.49 3.20
C ARG A 104 21.63 -17.91 1.84
N TYR A 105 20.84 -16.97 1.32
CA TYR A 105 21.01 -16.46 -0.06
C TYR A 105 21.28 -14.95 -0.18
N GLY A 106 20.94 -14.18 0.85
CA GLY A 106 21.23 -12.75 0.93
C GLY A 106 22.67 -12.46 1.35
N GLN A 107 23.10 -11.21 1.20
CA GLN A 107 24.39 -10.74 1.68
C GLN A 107 24.24 -9.44 2.47
N ALA A 108 24.79 -9.39 3.69
CA ALA A 108 24.75 -8.19 4.51
C ALA A 108 25.71 -7.10 3.98
N PRO A 109 25.34 -5.81 4.03
CA PRO A 109 24.03 -5.29 4.42
C PRO A 109 22.95 -5.65 3.39
N PHE A 110 21.83 -6.21 3.84
CA PHE A 110 20.78 -6.70 2.95
C PHE A 110 20.07 -5.54 2.25
N SER A 111 19.92 -5.65 0.93
CA SER A 111 19.08 -4.75 0.14
C SER A 111 17.59 -4.94 0.48
N LEU A 112 16.77 -3.94 0.16
CA LEU A 112 15.31 -4.07 0.31
C LEU A 112 14.75 -5.21 -0.57
N TRP A 113 15.34 -5.41 -1.75
CA TRP A 113 15.00 -6.51 -2.65
C TRP A 113 15.21 -7.87 -1.98
N GLU A 114 16.38 -8.12 -1.39
CA GLU A 114 16.65 -9.38 -0.67
C GLU A 114 15.69 -9.57 0.51
N TYR A 115 15.36 -8.49 1.24
CA TYR A 115 14.39 -8.53 2.33
C TYR A 115 13.00 -8.97 1.86
N LEU A 116 12.50 -8.40 0.76
CA LEU A 116 11.21 -8.77 0.17
C LEU A 116 11.21 -10.20 -0.38
N ARG A 117 12.30 -10.63 -1.03
CA ARG A 117 12.45 -12.01 -1.51
C ARG A 117 12.42 -13.03 -0.39
N ALA A 118 12.92 -12.66 0.78
CA ALA A 118 12.87 -13.51 1.95
C ALA A 118 11.51 -13.48 2.68
N CYS A 119 10.56 -12.64 2.27
CA CYS A 119 9.25 -12.58 2.92
C CYS A 119 8.28 -13.65 2.40
N ASN A 120 7.48 -14.22 3.31
CA ASN A 120 6.32 -15.03 2.95
C ASN A 120 5.06 -14.15 2.77
N PHE A 121 4.44 -14.24 1.58
CA PHE A 121 3.21 -13.54 1.21
C PHE A 121 2.04 -14.51 0.97
N GLU A 122 2.08 -15.69 1.56
CA GLU A 122 0.96 -16.63 1.55
C GLU A 122 -0.16 -16.18 2.50
N SER A 123 -1.38 -16.46 2.08
CA SER A 123 -2.58 -16.32 2.92
C SER A 123 -2.67 -17.45 3.94
N GLY A 124 -3.62 -17.35 4.88
CA GLY A 124 -3.87 -18.41 5.87
C GLY A 124 -4.28 -19.76 5.27
N SER A 125 -4.75 -19.80 4.03
CA SER A 125 -5.05 -21.02 3.27
C SER A 125 -3.86 -21.57 2.47
N GLY A 126 -2.69 -20.91 2.52
CA GLY A 126 -1.49 -21.29 1.78
C GLY A 126 -1.45 -20.78 0.33
N GLU A 127 -2.44 -20.00 -0.11
CA GLU A 127 -2.41 -19.39 -1.44
C GLU A 127 -1.47 -18.18 -1.47
N ALA A 128 -0.58 -18.13 -2.46
CA ALA A 128 0.35 -17.02 -2.66
C ALA A 128 -0.39 -15.73 -3.01
N GLN A 129 -0.09 -14.64 -2.29
CA GLN A 129 -0.64 -13.32 -2.54
C GLN A 129 0.40 -12.37 -3.13
N VAL A 130 -0.04 -11.43 -3.95
CA VAL A 130 0.83 -10.37 -4.48
C VAL A 130 0.89 -9.22 -3.47
N PRO A 131 2.06 -8.90 -2.88
CA PRO A 131 2.17 -7.78 -1.94
C PRO A 131 1.97 -6.45 -2.66
N VAL A 132 1.23 -5.55 -2.02
CA VAL A 132 1.00 -4.17 -2.43
C VAL A 132 1.58 -3.26 -1.35
N LEU A 133 2.74 -2.65 -1.63
CA LEU A 133 3.36 -1.68 -0.72
C LEU A 133 2.60 -0.36 -0.82
N VAL A 134 1.79 -0.07 0.20
CA VAL A 134 0.94 1.12 0.26
C VAL A 134 1.61 2.17 1.13
N PHE A 135 2.27 3.13 0.50
CA PHE A 135 2.84 4.28 1.18
C PHE A 135 1.75 5.34 1.35
N ASP A 136 1.14 5.38 2.53
CA ASP A 136 0.21 6.45 2.91
C ASP A 136 1.01 7.69 3.30
N GLN A 137 0.57 8.89 2.91
CA GLN A 137 1.32 10.14 3.08
C GLN A 137 2.77 10.04 2.57
N PHE A 138 2.95 9.57 1.33
CA PHE A 138 4.27 9.34 0.75
C PHE A 138 5.16 10.60 0.72
N GLU A 139 4.57 11.80 0.77
CA GLU A 139 5.32 13.05 0.95
C GLU A 139 6.22 13.07 2.19
N GLU A 140 5.97 12.24 3.20
CA GLU A 140 6.82 12.08 4.39
C GLU A 140 8.25 11.70 4.03
N LEU A 141 8.48 11.00 2.90
CA LEU A 141 9.81 10.69 2.39
C LEU A 141 10.67 11.95 2.27
N PHE A 142 10.09 13.06 1.83
CA PHE A 142 10.85 14.28 1.54
C PHE A 142 11.28 15.06 2.77
N ASN A 143 10.86 14.63 3.97
CA ASN A 143 11.34 15.14 5.26
C ASN A 143 12.65 14.47 5.71
N HIS A 144 13.07 13.37 5.06
CA HIS A 144 14.32 12.68 5.36
C HIS A 144 15.54 13.33 4.70
N PRO A 145 16.78 13.02 5.14
CA PRO A 145 18.00 13.40 4.43
C PRO A 145 18.01 12.97 2.96
N ARG A 146 18.73 13.71 2.10
CA ARG A 146 18.70 13.50 0.63
C ARG A 146 19.26 12.16 0.18
N ASP A 147 20.31 11.69 0.83
CA ASP A 147 20.90 10.37 0.66
C ASP A 147 19.91 9.26 1.06
N ALA A 148 19.19 9.43 2.17
CA ALA A 148 18.15 8.50 2.60
C ALA A 148 16.95 8.46 1.64
N GLN A 149 16.54 9.62 1.11
CA GLN A 149 15.54 9.71 0.04
C GLN A 149 15.99 8.93 -1.20
N LEU A 150 17.22 9.17 -1.66
CA LEU A 150 17.79 8.51 -2.83
C LEU A 150 17.90 6.99 -2.64
N ALA A 151 18.34 6.54 -1.46
CA ALA A 151 18.48 5.12 -1.15
C ALA A 151 17.15 4.36 -1.27
N LEU A 152 16.06 4.90 -0.71
CA LEU A 152 14.74 4.28 -0.89
C LEU A 152 14.26 4.38 -2.33
N THR A 153 14.53 5.50 -3.01
CA THR A 153 14.14 5.69 -4.43
C THR A 153 14.77 4.63 -5.33
N LEU A 154 16.08 4.39 -5.19
CA LEU A 154 16.79 3.37 -5.94
C LEU A 154 16.26 1.96 -5.62
N ALA A 155 16.06 1.67 -4.33
CA ALA A 155 15.52 0.39 -3.89
C ALA A 155 14.11 0.13 -4.45
N LEU A 156 13.23 1.14 -4.47
CA LEU A 156 11.91 1.04 -5.07
C LEU A 156 11.98 0.94 -6.60
N ALA A 157 12.93 1.63 -7.24
CA ALA A 157 13.12 1.56 -8.69
C ALA A 157 13.49 0.13 -9.13
N ASP A 158 14.38 -0.55 -8.41
CA ASP A 158 14.73 -1.94 -8.70
C ASP A 158 13.49 -2.85 -8.60
N LEU A 159 12.68 -2.69 -7.55
CA LEU A 159 11.47 -3.47 -7.34
C LEU A 159 10.38 -3.19 -8.38
N ILE A 160 10.13 -1.93 -8.72
CA ILE A 160 9.09 -1.51 -9.67
C ILE A 160 9.42 -1.97 -11.09
N ASN A 161 10.69 -1.98 -11.45
CA ASN A 161 11.18 -2.38 -12.78
C ASN A 161 11.56 -3.87 -12.87
N ASP A 162 11.24 -4.66 -11.84
CA ASP A 162 11.54 -6.09 -11.79
C ASP A 162 13.04 -6.42 -12.01
N ARG A 163 13.90 -5.51 -11.55
CA ARG A 163 15.35 -5.55 -11.74
C ARG A 163 16.04 -6.03 -10.47
N LEU A 164 17.03 -6.90 -10.64
CA LEU A 164 17.96 -7.25 -9.57
C LEU A 164 18.88 -6.06 -9.25
N PRO A 165 19.05 -5.67 -7.97
CA PRO A 165 20.06 -4.69 -7.60
C PRO A 165 21.44 -5.10 -8.12
N ASP A 166 22.27 -4.13 -8.51
CA ASP A 166 23.55 -4.40 -9.20
C ASP A 166 24.48 -5.34 -8.41
N ALA A 167 24.55 -5.17 -7.09
CA ALA A 167 25.33 -6.06 -6.22
C ALA A 167 24.80 -7.51 -6.23
N VAL A 168 23.47 -7.69 -6.22
CA VAL A 168 22.81 -9.00 -6.28
C VAL A 168 23.02 -9.62 -7.67
N GLN A 169 22.94 -8.83 -8.73
CA GLN A 169 23.18 -9.28 -10.10
C GLN A 169 24.63 -9.72 -10.32
N ALA A 170 25.60 -8.94 -9.82
CA ALA A 170 27.02 -9.29 -9.88
C ALA A 170 27.30 -10.61 -9.16
N ARG A 171 26.72 -10.79 -7.97
CA ARG A 171 26.81 -12.05 -7.21
C ARG A 171 26.17 -13.23 -7.94
N PHE A 172 25.00 -13.04 -8.55
CA PHE A 172 24.39 -14.11 -9.35
C PHE A 172 25.29 -14.53 -10.53
N ARG A 173 25.97 -13.58 -11.16
CA ARG A 173 26.89 -13.84 -12.27
C ARG A 173 28.17 -14.56 -11.86
N SER A 174 28.63 -14.43 -10.62
CA SER A 174 29.83 -15.12 -10.15
C SER A 174 29.63 -16.63 -9.93
N PHE A 175 28.39 -17.12 -9.78
CA PHE A 175 28.13 -18.56 -9.63
C PHE A 175 28.26 -19.29 -10.98
N PRO A 176 29.14 -20.32 -11.08
CA PRO A 176 29.22 -21.21 -12.23
C PRO A 176 27.87 -21.83 -12.55
N ARG A 177 27.52 -22.00 -13.84
CA ARG A 177 26.20 -22.54 -14.24
C ARG A 177 25.91 -23.93 -13.66
N GLN A 178 26.95 -24.74 -13.45
CA GLN A 178 26.85 -26.11 -12.94
C GLN A 178 26.51 -26.17 -11.43
N GLU A 179 26.73 -25.07 -10.69
CA GLU A 179 26.49 -24.99 -9.24
C GLU A 179 25.14 -24.34 -8.89
N ARG A 180 24.35 -23.97 -9.91
CA ARG A 180 23.06 -23.30 -9.72
C ARG A 180 21.96 -24.33 -9.46
N SER A 181 21.60 -24.49 -8.19
CA SER A 181 20.41 -25.26 -7.80
C SER A 181 19.12 -24.52 -8.16
N ASP A 182 18.01 -25.26 -8.24
CA ASP A 182 16.68 -24.68 -8.48
C ASP A 182 16.28 -23.69 -7.37
N GLU A 183 16.62 -23.97 -6.12
CA GLU A 183 16.39 -23.05 -5.00
C GLU A 183 17.14 -21.72 -5.19
N MET A 184 18.38 -21.77 -5.68
CA MET A 184 19.17 -20.57 -5.96
C MET A 184 18.57 -19.78 -7.12
N LEU A 185 18.21 -20.45 -8.22
CA LEU A 185 17.55 -19.81 -9.36
C LEU A 185 16.23 -19.16 -8.94
N HIS A 186 15.46 -19.82 -8.08
CA HIS A 186 14.24 -19.27 -7.52
C HIS A 186 14.50 -18.04 -6.65
N TRP A 187 15.55 -18.03 -5.82
CA TRP A 187 15.93 -16.84 -5.05
C TRP A 187 16.16 -15.62 -5.94
N PHE A 188 16.92 -15.78 -7.03
CA PHE A 188 17.24 -14.71 -8.00
C PHE A 188 16.12 -14.42 -9.00
N SER A 189 14.99 -15.14 -8.92
CA SER A 189 13.84 -14.87 -9.77
C SER A 189 13.16 -13.56 -9.36
N PRO A 190 12.55 -12.83 -10.31
CA PRO A 190 11.83 -11.62 -9.97
C PRO A 190 10.61 -11.88 -9.08
N GLN A 191 10.24 -10.91 -8.23
CA GLN A 191 9.05 -11.00 -7.38
C GLN A 191 8.00 -10.03 -7.87
N LYS A 192 6.83 -10.54 -8.24
CA LYS A 192 5.73 -9.68 -8.58
C LYS A 192 5.28 -8.91 -7.34
N ILE A 193 5.48 -7.60 -7.35
CA ILE A 193 4.96 -6.68 -6.35
C ILE A 193 4.15 -5.56 -7.00
N ARG A 194 3.40 -4.83 -6.19
CA ARG A 194 2.76 -3.56 -6.56
C ARG A 194 3.11 -2.49 -5.55
N VAL A 195 3.14 -1.24 -6.00
CA VAL A 195 3.40 -0.08 -5.17
C VAL A 195 2.30 0.96 -5.37
N LEU A 196 1.80 1.51 -4.27
CA LEU A 196 0.86 2.61 -4.26
C LEU A 196 1.46 3.77 -3.45
N PHE A 197 1.70 4.90 -4.10
CA PHE A 197 2.03 6.14 -3.41
C PHE A 197 0.77 6.97 -3.22
N ALA A 198 0.38 7.20 -1.97
CA ALA A 198 -0.72 8.07 -1.63
C ALA A 198 -0.17 9.41 -1.12
N ILE A 199 -0.37 10.47 -1.90
CA ILE A 199 0.25 11.79 -1.67
C ILE A 199 -0.80 12.91 -1.64
N ARG A 200 -0.47 14.06 -1.05
CA ARG A 200 -1.30 15.26 -1.16
C ARG A 200 -1.08 16.01 -2.47
N THR A 201 -2.13 16.64 -3.01
CA THR A 201 -2.05 17.39 -4.28
C THR A 201 -1.01 18.52 -4.22
N ASP A 202 -0.90 19.25 -3.11
CA ASP A 202 0.06 20.34 -2.91
C ASP A 202 1.52 19.87 -2.76
N ARG A 203 1.74 18.56 -2.58
CA ARG A 203 3.05 17.93 -2.45
C ARG A 203 3.45 17.12 -3.69
N MET A 204 2.60 17.07 -4.72
CA MET A 204 2.86 16.34 -5.96
C MET A 204 4.15 16.74 -6.67
N GLY A 205 4.52 18.02 -6.62
CA GLY A 205 5.75 18.52 -7.25
C GLY A 205 7.03 17.88 -6.67
N GLU A 206 6.98 17.30 -5.47
CA GLU A 206 8.13 16.61 -4.91
C GLU A 206 8.46 15.29 -5.62
N LEU A 207 7.47 14.68 -6.30
CA LEU A 207 7.66 13.45 -7.06
C LEU A 207 8.62 13.62 -8.25
N ASP A 208 8.82 14.85 -8.74
CA ASP A 208 9.81 15.14 -9.78
C ASP A 208 11.22 14.69 -9.38
N ARG A 209 11.52 14.69 -8.07
CA ARG A 209 12.80 14.22 -7.52
C ARG A 209 13.04 12.73 -7.76
N LEU A 210 11.98 11.95 -7.99
CA LEU A 210 12.05 10.51 -8.21
C LEU A 210 12.15 10.15 -9.70
N LYS A 211 11.80 11.09 -10.58
CA LYS A 211 11.64 10.85 -12.03
C LYS A 211 12.88 10.27 -12.71
N GLN A 212 14.07 10.62 -12.22
CA GLN A 212 15.33 10.10 -12.76
C GLN A 212 15.44 8.57 -12.66
N HIS A 213 14.90 7.98 -11.58
CA HIS A 213 15.01 6.55 -11.30
C HIS A 213 13.66 5.81 -11.44
N ILE A 214 12.55 6.52 -11.28
CA ILE A 214 11.19 5.99 -11.43
C ILE A 214 10.41 6.92 -12.39
N PRO A 215 10.65 6.85 -13.71
CA PRO A 215 9.98 7.74 -14.66
C PRO A 215 8.46 7.62 -14.64
N THR A 216 7.93 6.42 -14.37
CA THR A 216 6.49 6.09 -14.30
C THR A 216 5.74 6.80 -13.17
N VAL A 217 6.44 7.39 -12.19
CA VAL A 217 5.83 8.06 -11.01
C VAL A 217 4.88 9.21 -11.39
N LEU A 218 5.06 9.84 -12.56
CA LEU A 218 4.20 10.92 -13.03
C LEU A 218 3.17 10.49 -14.08
N HIS A 219 3.23 9.24 -14.53
CA HIS A 219 2.37 8.74 -15.61
C HIS A 219 1.08 8.11 -15.07
N ASP A 220 1.20 7.15 -14.16
CA ASP A 220 0.08 6.34 -13.67
C ASP A 220 -0.57 6.96 -12.42
N ARG A 221 -1.24 8.09 -12.60
CA ARG A 221 -1.81 8.90 -11.50
C ARG A 221 -3.33 8.80 -11.42
N PHE A 222 -3.85 8.65 -10.20
CA PHE A 222 -5.27 8.67 -9.88
C PHE A 222 -5.60 9.89 -9.00
N TYR A 223 -6.43 10.80 -9.50
CA TYR A 223 -6.89 11.95 -8.73
C TYR A 223 -8.18 11.63 -7.99
N LEU A 224 -8.12 11.48 -6.67
CA LEU A 224 -9.32 11.37 -5.85
C LEU A 224 -9.92 12.76 -5.65
N ARG A 225 -11.06 12.97 -6.32
CA ARG A 225 -11.83 14.22 -6.26
C ARG A 225 -12.72 14.27 -5.01
N PRO A 226 -13.18 15.46 -4.58
CA PRO A 226 -14.28 15.56 -3.64
C PRO A 226 -15.48 14.73 -4.13
N LEU A 227 -16.28 14.22 -3.19
CA LEU A 227 -17.52 13.53 -3.51
C LEU A 227 -18.42 14.47 -4.32
N GLY A 228 -19.01 13.95 -5.39
CA GLY A 228 -20.16 14.57 -6.03
C GLY A 228 -21.40 14.48 -5.15
N GLU A 229 -22.47 15.16 -5.55
CA GLU A 229 -23.71 15.23 -4.77
C GLU A 229 -24.32 13.84 -4.51
N ALA A 230 -24.44 13.01 -5.56
CA ALA A 230 -24.98 11.65 -5.42
C ALA A 230 -24.12 10.77 -4.50
N GLU A 231 -22.81 10.82 -4.66
CA GLU A 231 -21.84 10.07 -3.86
C GLU A 231 -21.85 10.52 -2.39
N ALA A 232 -21.96 11.83 -2.15
CA ALA A 232 -22.10 12.40 -0.82
C ALA A 232 -23.43 11.97 -0.17
N ARG A 233 -24.54 11.98 -0.93
CA ARG A 233 -25.84 11.49 -0.47
C ARG A 233 -25.76 10.02 -0.09
N GLU A 234 -25.10 9.18 -0.88
CA GLU A 234 -24.87 7.78 -0.51
C GLU A 234 -24.04 7.63 0.77
N ALA A 235 -22.94 8.38 0.88
CA ALA A 235 -22.07 8.38 2.05
C ALA A 235 -22.77 8.84 3.35
N ILE A 236 -23.84 9.63 3.23
CA ILE A 236 -24.67 10.07 4.36
C ILE A 236 -25.79 9.07 4.63
N VAL A 237 -26.59 8.70 3.63
CA VAL A 237 -27.84 7.97 3.82
C VAL A 237 -27.60 6.48 4.08
N GLN A 238 -26.67 5.84 3.38
CA GLN A 238 -26.50 4.39 3.45
C GLN A 238 -26.00 3.92 4.83
N PRO A 239 -24.99 4.55 5.49
CA PRO A 239 -24.58 4.14 6.83
C PRO A 239 -25.69 4.22 7.89
N ALA A 240 -26.61 5.20 7.77
CA ALA A 240 -27.74 5.35 8.68
C ALA A 240 -28.72 4.17 8.61
N ALA A 241 -28.91 3.60 7.42
CA ALA A 241 -29.86 2.52 7.17
C ALA A 241 -29.34 1.11 7.53
N LEU A 242 -28.04 0.96 7.82
CA LEU A 242 -27.43 -0.35 8.13
C LEU A 242 -28.08 -1.00 9.36
N ARG A 243 -28.61 -2.20 9.18
CA ARG A 243 -29.22 -3.02 10.24
C ARG A 243 -28.24 -3.99 10.88
N GLU A 244 -27.25 -4.44 10.11
CA GLU A 244 -26.24 -5.40 10.54
C GLU A 244 -24.98 -4.67 11.03
N GLY A 245 -24.57 -4.95 12.26
CA GLY A 245 -23.40 -4.37 12.90
C GLY A 245 -23.69 -3.89 14.33
N ASN A 246 -22.64 -3.76 15.14
CA ASN A 246 -22.74 -3.28 16.52
C ASN A 246 -22.65 -1.75 16.55
N TYR A 247 -23.74 -1.05 16.24
CA TYR A 247 -23.79 0.41 16.17
C TYR A 247 -24.32 1.06 17.45
N GLN A 248 -23.83 2.27 17.75
CA GLN A 248 -24.30 3.09 18.88
C GLN A 248 -25.76 3.54 18.74
N THR A 249 -26.29 3.56 17.50
CA THR A 249 -27.64 4.01 17.20
C THR A 249 -28.42 2.93 16.43
N ALA A 250 -29.72 2.86 16.68
CA ALA A 250 -30.64 2.10 15.83
C ALA A 250 -30.62 2.66 14.39
N PRO A 251 -30.98 1.87 13.38
CA PRO A 251 -31.05 2.35 12.00
C PRO A 251 -32.04 3.52 11.88
N PHE A 252 -31.70 4.52 11.08
CA PHE A 252 -32.53 5.70 10.84
C PHE A 252 -32.40 6.19 9.39
N GLY A 253 -33.23 7.17 9.02
CA GLY A 253 -33.21 7.79 7.70
C GLY A 253 -33.23 9.32 7.80
N TYR A 254 -33.02 9.96 6.66
CA TYR A 254 -33.07 11.41 6.51
C TYR A 254 -34.29 11.78 5.68
N SER A 255 -34.97 12.87 6.05
CA SER A 255 -35.99 13.47 5.19
C SER A 255 -35.35 14.17 4.00
N GLU A 256 -36.04 14.25 2.87
CA GLU A 256 -35.57 15.00 1.69
C GLU A 256 -35.23 16.47 2.02
N ALA A 257 -35.96 17.10 2.94
CA ALA A 257 -35.67 18.48 3.37
C ALA A 257 -34.37 18.65 4.19
N ALA A 258 -33.75 17.54 4.63
CA ALA A 258 -32.52 17.53 5.42
C ALA A 258 -31.28 17.07 4.62
N LEU A 259 -31.47 16.73 3.34
CA LEU A 259 -30.42 16.32 2.40
C LEU A 259 -30.18 17.44 1.37
#